data_AF-A0A4Y2GU34-F1
#
_entry.id   AF-A0A4Y2GU34-F1
#
_cell.length_a   1.000
_cell.length_b   1.000
_cell.length_c   1.000
_cell.angle_alpha   90.00
_cell.angle_beta   90.00
_cell.angle_gamma   90.00
#
_symmetry.space_group_name_H-M   'P 1'
#
loop_
_entity.id
_entity.type
_entity.pdbx_description
1 polymer ?
#
loop_
_entity_poly.entity_id
_entity_poly.type
_entity_poly.pdbx_seq_one_letter_code
_entity_poly.pdbx_strand_id
1 'polypeptide(L)'
;MQPLPPHSQKVTVWCEFTVAFIVGSFFFEEIGPPGFVTCTVNGTRHESLLRNQLILALQQRGCADSTIFMQDGAPPHVATPVKQLLNLHFGNDRITSRHFPTAWPPRSPDFNPCDFWLWGYLKDVVYGGPIANLAELKNRITQHIHNITTETLQSVLKHAVLRFQLIGENGGQHIEHFLSKSKPTSFS
;
A
#
# COMPACT_ATOMS: atom_id res chain seq x y z
N MET A 1 -11.54 -8.24 36.90
CA MET A 1 -11.44 -8.55 35.46
C MET A 1 -11.63 -7.25 34.70
N GLN A 2 -10.70 -6.90 33.80
CA GLN A 2 -10.84 -5.72 32.95
C GLN A 2 -11.83 -6.07 31.82
N PRO A 3 -12.82 -5.22 31.50
CA PRO A 3 -13.78 -5.53 30.45
C PRO A 3 -13.07 -5.67 29.10
N LEU A 4 -13.39 -6.72 28.34
CA LEU A 4 -12.92 -6.86 26.97
C LEU A 4 -13.44 -5.66 26.14
N PRO A 5 -12.60 -5.06 25.27
CA PRO A 5 -13.08 -4.02 24.37
C PRO A 5 -14.24 -4.54 23.51
N PRO A 6 -15.28 -3.72 23.24
CA PRO A 6 -16.44 -4.13 22.43
C PRO A 6 -16.09 -4.44 20.96
N HIS A 7 -14.85 -4.14 20.54
CA HIS A 7 -14.32 -4.40 19.21
C HIS A 7 -12.95 -5.04 19.31
N SER A 8 -12.65 -5.95 18.37
CA SER A 8 -11.29 -6.47 18.21
C SER A 8 -10.30 -5.33 18.05
N GLN A 9 -9.17 -5.43 18.75
CA GLN A 9 -8.06 -4.52 18.55
C GLN A 9 -7.56 -4.62 17.11
N LYS A 10 -7.18 -3.49 16.53
CA LYS A 10 -6.75 -3.38 15.14
C LYS A 10 -5.59 -2.41 15.02
N VAL A 11 -4.82 -2.56 13.94
CA VAL A 11 -3.78 -1.61 13.53
C VAL A 11 -4.07 -1.11 12.12
N THR A 12 -3.68 0.13 11.84
CA THR A 12 -3.66 0.66 10.48
C THR A 12 -2.20 0.79 10.06
N VAL A 13 -1.82 0.01 9.05
CA VAL A 13 -0.47 0.01 8.46
C VAL A 13 -0.50 0.66 7.09
N TRP A 14 0.56 1.38 6.76
CA TRP A 14 0.83 1.93 5.44
C TRP A 14 2.15 1.38 4.91
N CYS A 15 2.17 1.09 3.62
CA CYS A 15 3.34 0.60 2.92
C CYS A 15 3.24 1.01 1.44
N GLU A 16 4.38 1.32 0.83
CA GLU A 16 4.54 1.60 -0.59
C GLU A 16 5.77 0.86 -1.09
N PHE A 17 5.82 0.47 -2.36
CA PHE A 17 6.99 -0.23 -2.89
C PHE A 17 7.26 0.08 -4.36
N THR A 18 8.52 -0.11 -4.73
CA THR A 18 9.02 -0.05 -6.10
C THR A 18 9.46 -1.44 -6.54
N VAL A 19 9.97 -1.55 -7.76
CA VAL A 19 10.62 -2.79 -8.24
C VAL A 19 11.85 -3.19 -7.42
N ALA A 20 12.44 -2.28 -6.65
CA ALA A 20 13.73 -2.48 -6.00
C ALA A 20 13.63 -2.54 -4.47
N PHE A 21 12.68 -1.84 -3.87
CA PHE A 21 12.59 -1.70 -2.42
C PHE A 21 11.19 -1.32 -1.94
N ILE A 22 10.96 -1.52 -0.64
CA ILE A 22 9.77 -1.12 0.08
C ILE A 22 10.06 0.11 0.94
N VAL A 23 9.08 1.01 1.05
CA VAL A 23 9.03 2.10 2.02
C VAL A 23 7.89 1.83 3.00
N GLY A 24 8.25 1.62 4.27
CA GLY A 24 7.35 1.15 5.33
C GLY A 24 7.89 -0.11 6.01
N SER A 25 7.11 -0.77 6.87
CA SER A 25 5.75 -0.42 7.32
C SER A 25 5.69 0.76 8.28
N PHE A 26 4.73 1.65 8.09
CA PHE A 26 4.39 2.71 9.05
C PHE A 26 3.02 2.48 9.65
N PHE A 27 2.89 2.71 10.96
CA PHE A 27 1.62 2.54 11.68
C PHE A 27 1.03 3.92 12.00
N PHE A 28 -0.26 4.11 11.71
CA PHE A 28 -0.98 5.32 12.11
C PHE A 28 -1.44 5.20 13.56
N GLU A 29 -0.68 5.81 14.46
CA GLU A 29 -0.92 5.75 15.90
C GLU A 29 -0.67 7.07 16.62
N GLU A 30 -1.31 7.23 17.78
CA GLU A 30 -1.13 8.34 18.71
C GLU A 30 -0.83 7.83 20.12
N ILE A 31 -0.15 8.66 20.92
CA ILE A 31 0.08 8.35 22.33
C ILE A 31 -1.23 8.56 23.09
N GLY A 32 -1.77 7.48 23.64
CA GLY A 32 -2.90 7.48 24.56
C GLY A 32 -2.53 6.90 25.92
N PRO A 33 -3.50 6.84 26.86
CA PRO A 33 -3.28 6.28 28.19
C PRO A 33 -2.71 4.85 28.21
N PRO A 34 -3.10 3.92 27.32
CA PRO A 34 -2.51 2.57 27.28
C PRO A 34 -1.24 2.49 26.41
N GLY A 35 -0.64 3.62 26.02
CA GLY A 35 0.45 3.69 25.04
C GLY A 35 -0.06 4.03 23.64
N PHE A 36 0.57 3.48 22.59
CA PHE A 36 0.18 3.76 21.22
C PHE A 36 -1.19 3.18 20.86
N VAL A 37 -2.09 4.03 20.36
CA VAL A 37 -3.44 3.68 19.91
C VAL A 37 -3.58 4.02 18.44
N THR A 38 -4.16 3.11 17.65
CA THR A 38 -4.42 3.35 16.23
C THR A 38 -5.35 4.54 16.02
N CYS A 39 -4.95 5.44 15.11
CA CYS A 39 -5.72 6.64 14.77
C CYS A 39 -6.27 6.57 13.35
N THR A 40 -7.32 7.35 13.08
CA THR A 40 -7.91 7.49 11.74
C THR A 40 -6.95 8.18 10.78
N VAL A 41 -6.79 7.61 9.59
CA VAL A 41 -6.06 8.26 8.48
C VAL A 41 -6.92 9.37 7.90
N ASN A 42 -6.40 10.59 7.90
CA ASN A 42 -7.00 11.73 7.23
C ASN A 42 -5.98 12.35 6.26
N GLY A 43 -6.43 13.31 5.44
CA GLY A 43 -5.58 13.92 4.43
C GLY A 43 -4.30 14.54 4.99
N THR A 44 -4.35 15.17 6.16
CA THR A 44 -3.18 15.79 6.80
C THR A 44 -2.17 14.75 7.28
N ARG A 45 -2.63 13.66 7.92
CA ARG A 45 -1.74 12.57 8.36
C ARG A 45 -1.13 11.84 7.18
N HIS A 46 -1.91 11.61 6.12
CA HIS A 46 -1.42 10.98 4.88
C HIS A 46 -0.38 11.86 4.20
N GLU A 47 -0.66 13.15 4.04
CA GLU A 47 0.31 14.12 3.49
C GLU A 47 1.61 14.15 4.29
N SER A 48 1.53 14.21 5.61
CA SER A 48 2.71 14.19 6.48
C SER A 48 3.52 12.89 6.31
N LEU A 49 2.86 11.74 6.21
CA LEU A 49 3.53 10.47 5.96
C LEU A 49 4.24 10.48 4.59
N LEU A 50 3.55 10.92 3.53
CA LEU A 50 4.14 11.00 2.19
C LEU A 50 5.35 11.91 2.16
N ARG A 51 5.25 13.11 2.76
CA ARG A 51 6.33 14.09 2.83
C ARG A 51 7.52 13.55 3.60
N ASN A 52 7.29 13.07 4.82
CA ASN A 52 8.36 12.79 5.78
C ASN A 52 8.92 11.37 5.68
N GLN A 53 8.24 10.47 4.96
CA GLN A 53 8.69 9.09 4.81
C GLN A 53 8.94 8.74 3.35
N LEU A 54 7.91 8.80 2.50
CA LEU A 54 8.02 8.35 1.12
C LEU A 54 8.95 9.23 0.29
N ILE A 55 8.64 10.52 0.20
CA ILE A 55 9.39 11.45 -0.67
C ILE A 55 10.83 11.56 -0.21
N LEU A 56 11.08 11.66 1.10
CA LEU A 56 12.44 11.63 1.64
C LEU A 56 13.16 10.33 1.25
N ALA A 57 12.53 9.16 1.40
CA ALA A 57 13.15 7.89 1.02
C ALA A 57 13.49 7.81 -0.48
N LEU A 58 12.61 8.32 -1.36
CA LEU A 58 12.86 8.37 -2.80
C LEU A 58 14.01 9.32 -3.16
N GLN A 59 14.08 10.48 -2.50
CA GLN A 59 15.15 11.46 -2.69
C GLN A 59 16.51 10.93 -2.23
N GLN A 60 16.58 10.30 -1.05
CA GLN A 60 17.82 9.69 -0.55
C GLN A 60 18.34 8.57 -1.46
N ARG A 61 17.45 7.92 -2.21
CA ARG A 61 17.80 6.89 -3.19
C ARG A 61 18.01 7.44 -4.61
N GLY A 62 17.90 8.77 -4.80
CA GLY A 62 18.11 9.43 -6.09
C GLY A 62 17.10 9.03 -7.18
N CYS A 63 15.88 8.61 -6.80
CA CYS A 63 14.88 8.10 -7.74
C CYS A 63 13.56 8.90 -7.75
N ALA A 64 13.47 9.99 -6.99
CA ALA A 64 12.27 10.82 -6.93
C ALA A 64 11.88 11.38 -8.33
N ASP A 65 12.86 11.83 -9.12
CA ASP A 65 12.63 12.47 -10.42
C ASP A 65 12.26 11.49 -11.54
N SER A 66 12.49 10.18 -11.33
CA SER A 66 12.11 9.13 -12.28
C SER A 66 10.89 8.32 -11.83
N THR A 67 10.37 8.58 -10.63
CA THR A 67 9.24 7.81 -10.07
C THR A 67 7.93 8.23 -10.73
N ILE A 68 7.12 7.24 -11.12
CA ILE A 68 5.69 7.41 -11.42
C ILE A 68 4.94 7.00 -10.16
N PHE A 69 4.17 7.91 -9.58
CA PHE A 69 3.43 7.67 -8.35
C PHE A 69 2.01 7.19 -8.66
N MET A 70 1.55 6.16 -7.94
CA MET A 70 0.23 5.56 -8.11
C MET A 70 -0.47 5.45 -6.75
N GLN A 71 -1.72 5.90 -6.65
CA GLN A 71 -2.55 5.67 -5.46
C GLN A 71 -4.04 5.65 -5.84
N ASP A 72 -4.85 5.00 -5.00
CA ASP A 72 -6.30 4.92 -5.20
C ASP A 72 -7.03 6.24 -4.91
N GLY A 73 -8.35 6.22 -5.11
CA GLY A 73 -9.22 7.38 -4.89
C GLY A 73 -9.80 7.53 -3.48
N ALA A 74 -9.20 6.94 -2.44
CA ALA A 74 -9.72 7.05 -1.07
C ALA A 74 -9.73 8.52 -0.58
N PRO A 75 -10.70 8.94 0.27
CA PRO A 75 -10.82 10.35 0.67
C PRO A 75 -9.54 11.00 1.23
N PRO A 76 -8.74 10.33 2.09
CA PRO A 76 -7.46 10.88 2.54
C PRO A 76 -6.45 11.09 1.40
N HIS A 77 -6.44 10.22 0.39
CA HIS A 77 -5.48 10.23 -0.71
C HIS A 77 -5.75 11.36 -1.71
N VAL A 78 -7.01 11.80 -1.81
CA VAL A 78 -7.43 12.86 -2.75
C VAL A 78 -7.60 14.23 -2.10
N ALA A 79 -7.22 14.34 -0.82
CA ALA A 79 -7.27 15.60 -0.09
C ALA A 79 -6.39 16.67 -0.76
N THR A 80 -6.82 17.93 -0.73
CA THR A 80 -6.08 19.06 -1.31
C THR A 80 -4.60 19.11 -0.94
N PRO A 81 -4.18 19.01 0.34
CA PRO A 81 -2.76 19.07 0.70
C PRO A 81 -1.96 17.90 0.11
N VAL A 82 -2.54 16.70 0.01
CA VAL A 82 -1.91 15.54 -0.63
C VAL A 82 -1.70 15.79 -2.12
N LYS A 83 -2.73 16.26 -2.83
CA LYS A 83 -2.61 16.54 -4.27
C LYS A 83 -1.56 17.60 -4.58
N GLN A 84 -1.51 18.66 -3.77
CA GLN A 84 -0.52 19.73 -3.91
C GLN A 84 0.90 19.19 -3.70
N LEU A 85 1.11 18.37 -2.65
CA LEU A 85 2.39 17.73 -2.38
C LEU A 85 2.82 16.82 -3.55
N LEU A 86 1.92 15.96 -4.03
CA LEU A 86 2.23 15.03 -5.12
C LEU A 86 2.60 15.79 -6.40
N ASN A 87 1.81 16.80 -6.79
CA ASN A 87 2.12 17.60 -7.98
C ASN A 87 3.47 18.33 -7.85
N LEU A 88 3.81 18.83 -6.67
CA LEU A 88 5.09 19.50 -6.42
C LEU A 88 6.29 18.56 -6.65
N HIS A 89 6.19 17.29 -6.25
CA HIS A 89 7.33 16.36 -6.27
C HIS A 89 7.40 15.46 -7.50
N PHE A 90 6.26 15.07 -8.07
CA PHE A 90 6.20 14.17 -9.22
C PHE A 90 5.82 14.90 -10.52
N GLY A 91 5.12 16.03 -10.42
CA GLY A 91 4.48 16.66 -11.57
C GLY A 91 3.26 15.88 -12.06
N ASN A 92 2.29 16.59 -12.63
CA ASN A 92 0.99 16.03 -13.01
C ASN A 92 1.06 14.80 -13.93
N ASP A 93 2.06 14.71 -14.82
CA ASP A 93 2.16 13.64 -15.82
C ASP A 93 2.71 12.32 -15.26
N ARG A 94 3.32 12.35 -14.07
CA ARG A 94 3.86 11.16 -13.38
C ARG A 94 2.99 10.71 -12.21
N ILE A 95 1.70 11.08 -12.20
CA ILE A 95 0.78 10.74 -11.12
C ILE A 95 -0.43 10.01 -11.70
N THR A 96 -0.66 8.78 -11.22
CA THR A 96 -1.92 8.06 -11.40
C THR A 96 -2.71 8.12 -10.11
N SER A 97 -3.69 9.03 -10.07
CA SER A 97 -4.56 9.23 -8.89
C SER A 97 -5.84 9.93 -9.34
N ARG A 98 -6.91 9.83 -8.55
CA ARG A 98 -8.13 10.58 -8.85
C ARG A 98 -7.83 12.10 -8.85
N HIS A 99 -8.41 12.81 -9.83
CA HIS A 99 -8.22 14.26 -10.07
C HIS A 99 -6.87 14.69 -10.68
N PHE A 100 -6.07 13.73 -11.16
CA PHE A 100 -4.91 13.98 -12.03
C PHE A 100 -5.22 13.57 -13.48
N PRO A 101 -4.41 14.00 -14.48
CA PRO A 101 -4.64 13.65 -15.89
C PRO A 101 -4.80 12.14 -16.12
N THR A 102 -3.92 11.34 -15.50
CA THR A 102 -4.07 9.87 -15.47
C THR A 102 -4.92 9.49 -14.25
N ALA A 103 -6.23 9.45 -14.44
CA ALA A 103 -7.15 9.19 -13.34
C ALA A 103 -7.15 7.71 -12.91
N TRP A 104 -7.08 7.47 -11.60
CA TRP A 104 -7.30 6.13 -11.04
C TRP A 104 -8.77 5.71 -11.21
N PRO A 105 -9.06 4.55 -11.84
CA PRO A 105 -10.43 4.11 -12.06
C PRO A 105 -11.12 3.73 -10.74
N PRO A 106 -12.42 4.07 -10.56
CA PRO A 106 -13.14 3.72 -9.35
C PRO A 106 -13.24 2.20 -9.18
N ARG A 107 -13.21 1.72 -7.93
CA ARG A 107 -13.44 0.29 -7.57
C ARG A 107 -12.54 -0.69 -8.32
N SER A 108 -11.28 -0.33 -8.55
CA SER A 108 -10.33 -1.15 -9.30
C SER A 108 -9.18 -1.65 -8.41
N PRO A 109 -9.44 -2.53 -7.42
CA PRO A 109 -8.39 -3.09 -6.57
C PRO A 109 -7.41 -3.96 -7.37
N ASP A 110 -7.85 -4.56 -8.48
CA ASP A 110 -6.98 -5.32 -9.40
C ASP A 110 -5.86 -4.49 -10.03
N PHE A 111 -5.97 -3.16 -9.96
CA PHE A 111 -4.97 -2.23 -10.47
C PHE A 111 -3.88 -1.91 -9.44
N ASN A 112 -4.12 -2.21 -8.15
CA ASN A 112 -3.20 -1.89 -7.07
C ASN A 112 -2.44 -3.15 -6.59
N PRO A 113 -1.11 -3.23 -6.81
CA PRO A 113 -0.27 -4.30 -6.29
C PRO A 113 -0.35 -4.51 -4.79
N CYS A 114 -0.61 -3.45 -4.01
CA CYS A 114 -0.83 -3.59 -2.59
C CYS A 114 -2.11 -4.39 -2.29
N ASP A 115 -3.20 -4.14 -3.04
CA ASP A 115 -4.51 -4.76 -2.80
C ASP A 115 -4.59 -6.19 -3.33
N PHE A 116 -4.12 -6.45 -4.55
CA PHE A 116 -4.22 -7.79 -5.13
C PHE A 116 -3.16 -8.77 -4.60
N TRP A 117 -2.08 -8.28 -3.97
CA TRP A 117 -0.99 -9.12 -3.50
C TRP A 117 -0.56 -8.82 -2.05
N LEU A 118 0.02 -7.65 -1.77
CA LEU A 118 0.73 -7.40 -0.50
C LEU A 118 -0.15 -7.67 0.72
N TRP A 119 -1.36 -7.12 0.75
CA TRP A 119 -2.27 -7.28 1.88
C TRP A 119 -2.84 -8.69 2.00
N GLY A 120 -2.94 -9.44 0.89
CA GLY A 120 -3.30 -10.86 0.92
C GLY A 120 -2.18 -11.69 1.52
N TYR A 121 -0.97 -11.56 0.97
CA TYR A 121 0.25 -12.20 1.47
C TYR A 121 0.47 -11.95 2.96
N LEU A 122 0.40 -10.69 3.39
CA LEU A 122 0.59 -10.34 4.80
C LEU A 122 -0.47 -10.96 5.71
N LYS A 123 -1.73 -11.04 5.28
CA LYS A 123 -2.76 -11.72 6.08
C LYS A 123 -2.43 -13.20 6.25
N ASP A 124 -2.03 -13.87 5.18
CA ASP A 124 -1.75 -15.31 5.21
C ASP A 124 -0.58 -15.63 6.16
N VAL A 125 0.51 -14.86 6.08
CA VAL A 125 1.72 -15.13 6.88
C VAL A 125 1.61 -14.61 8.32
N VAL A 126 1.03 -13.43 8.54
CA VAL A 126 0.96 -12.82 9.89
C VAL A 126 -0.01 -13.57 10.79
N TYR A 127 -1.14 -14.03 10.23
CA TYR A 127 -2.18 -14.76 10.96
C TYR A 127 -2.02 -16.29 10.88
N GLY A 128 -0.90 -16.81 10.37
CA GLY A 128 -0.59 -18.24 10.32
C GLY A 128 -0.45 -18.92 11.70
N GLY A 129 -0.50 -18.16 12.79
CA GLY A 129 -0.50 -18.66 14.16
C GLY A 129 -1.11 -17.64 15.13
N PRO A 130 -1.40 -18.02 16.39
CA PRO A 130 -2.01 -17.14 17.37
C PRO A 130 -1.14 -15.90 17.62
N ILE A 131 -1.80 -14.76 17.85
CA ILE A 131 -1.16 -13.47 18.11
C ILE A 131 -1.58 -13.00 19.50
N ALA A 132 -0.61 -12.77 20.39
CA ALA A 132 -0.88 -12.48 21.79
C ALA A 132 -1.35 -11.04 22.02
N ASN A 133 -0.81 -10.08 21.26
CA ASN A 133 -1.12 -8.66 21.41
C ASN A 133 -0.75 -7.83 20.16
N LEU A 134 -1.09 -6.53 20.18
CA LEU A 134 -0.81 -5.62 19.07
C LEU A 134 0.68 -5.38 18.80
N ALA A 135 1.54 -5.44 19.82
CA ALA A 135 2.98 -5.26 19.61
C ALA A 135 3.56 -6.44 18.81
N GLU A 136 3.14 -7.66 19.12
CA GLU A 136 3.49 -8.85 18.34
C GLU A 136 2.93 -8.75 16.91
N LEU A 137 1.67 -8.33 16.74
CA LEU A 137 1.08 -8.13 15.41
C LEU A 137 1.93 -7.16 14.56
N LYS A 138 2.28 -6.00 15.12
CA LYS A 138 3.12 -5.00 14.44
C LYS A 138 4.51 -5.56 14.11
N ASN A 139 5.14 -6.30 15.04
CA ASN A 139 6.44 -6.91 14.81
C ASN A 139 6.40 -7.93 13.66
N ARG A 140 5.39 -8.80 13.63
CA ARG A 140 5.23 -9.78 12.53
C ARG A 140 5.05 -9.08 11.18
N ILE A 141 4.20 -8.05 11.11
CA ILE A 141 4.02 -7.25 9.89
C ILE A 141 5.35 -6.65 9.42
N THR A 142 6.08 -5.98 10.32
CA THR A 142 7.38 -5.37 9.99
C THR A 142 8.40 -6.40 9.52
N GLN A 143 8.51 -7.54 10.20
CA GLN A 143 9.45 -8.61 9.83
C GLN A 143 9.12 -9.21 8.47
N HIS A 144 7.86 -9.53 8.20
CA HIS A 144 7.48 -10.10 6.91
C HIS A 144 7.66 -9.11 5.76
N ILE A 145 7.41 -7.82 5.97
CA ILE A 145 7.69 -6.78 4.98
C ILE A 145 9.19 -6.66 4.72
N HIS A 146 10.02 -6.66 5.77
CA HIS A 146 11.47 -6.57 5.64
C HIS A 146 12.06 -7.76 4.86
N ASN A 147 11.45 -8.94 4.99
CA ASN A 147 11.90 -10.16 4.34
C ASN A 147 11.39 -10.30 2.89
N ILE A 148 10.58 -9.38 2.38
CA ILE A 148 10.19 -9.38 0.96
C ILE A 148 11.42 -9.05 0.11
N THR A 149 11.77 -9.97 -0.78
CA THR A 149 12.93 -9.88 -1.65
C THR A 149 12.67 -8.98 -2.86
N THR A 150 13.74 -8.44 -3.43
CA THR A 150 13.67 -7.67 -4.69
C THR A 150 13.11 -8.52 -5.83
N GLU A 151 13.44 -9.81 -5.87
CA GLU A 151 12.93 -10.75 -6.88
C GLU A 151 11.40 -10.87 -6.80
N THR A 152 10.84 -10.94 -5.60
CA THR A 152 9.39 -10.94 -5.39
C THR A 152 8.76 -9.63 -5.86
N LEU A 153 9.35 -8.47 -5.53
CA LEU A 153 8.85 -7.16 -5.98
C LEU A 153 8.85 -7.05 -7.52
N GLN A 154 9.92 -7.51 -8.17
CA GLN A 154 10.01 -7.54 -9.63
C GLN A 154 8.94 -8.45 -10.24
N SER A 155 8.71 -9.62 -9.66
CA SER A 155 7.65 -10.54 -10.09
C SER A 155 6.27 -9.89 -9.99
N VAL A 156 5.96 -9.28 -8.85
CA VAL A 156 4.68 -8.60 -8.61
C VAL A 156 4.45 -7.47 -9.61
N LEU A 157 5.47 -6.66 -9.91
CA LEU A 157 5.35 -5.58 -10.88
C LEU A 157 5.18 -6.10 -12.31
N LYS A 158 5.83 -7.20 -12.69
CA LYS A 158 5.56 -7.87 -13.98
C LYS A 158 4.10 -8.31 -14.07
N HIS A 159 3.54 -8.87 -12.99
CA HIS A 159 2.14 -9.24 -12.92
C HIS A 159 1.21 -8.02 -12.97
N ALA A 160 1.58 -6.89 -12.35
CA ALA A 160 0.83 -5.65 -12.44
C ALA A 160 0.73 -5.15 -13.91
N VAL A 161 1.85 -5.15 -14.63
CA VAL A 161 1.88 -4.79 -16.07
C VAL A 161 0.98 -5.72 -16.89
N LEU A 162 1.04 -7.03 -16.66
CA LEU A 162 0.16 -7.99 -17.34
C LEU A 162 -1.32 -7.71 -17.04
N ARG A 163 -1.66 -7.42 -15.78
CA ARG A 163 -3.03 -7.05 -15.41
C ARG A 163 -3.49 -5.80 -16.14
N PHE A 164 -2.64 -4.78 -16.25
CA PHE A 164 -2.96 -3.56 -16.99
C PHE A 164 -3.25 -3.82 -18.47
N GLN A 165 -2.44 -4.69 -19.10
CA GLN A 165 -2.65 -5.11 -20.49
C GLN A 165 -3.98 -5.84 -20.65
N LEU A 166 -4.25 -6.85 -19.81
CA LEU A 166 -5.50 -7.62 -19.85
C LEU A 166 -6.73 -6.73 -19.63
N ILE A 167 -6.65 -5.76 -18.71
CA ILE A 167 -7.74 -4.81 -18.48
C ILE A 167 -7.98 -3.95 -19.73
N GLY A 168 -6.91 -3.49 -20.38
CA GLY A 168 -7.01 -2.74 -21.64
C GLY A 168 -7.64 -3.57 -22.76
N GLU A 169 -7.17 -4.81 -22.95
CA GLU A 169 -7.70 -5.75 -23.95
C GLU A 169 -9.17 -6.13 -23.68
N ASN A 170 -9.56 -6.21 -22.41
CA ASN A 170 -10.92 -6.51 -21.97
C ASN A 170 -11.81 -5.26 -21.83
N GLY A 171 -11.44 -4.14 -22.46
CA GLY A 171 -12.25 -2.91 -22.47
C GLY A 171 -12.57 -2.35 -21.08
N GLY A 172 -11.69 -2.56 -20.10
CA GLY A 172 -11.84 -2.07 -18.73
C GLY A 172 -12.66 -2.98 -17.80
N GLN A 173 -13.08 -4.17 -18.24
CA GLN A 173 -13.83 -5.11 -17.40
C GLN A 173 -12.94 -6.00 -16.52
N HIS A 174 -13.55 -6.65 -15.52
CA HIS A 174 -12.94 -7.62 -14.60
C HIS A 174 -12.12 -8.69 -15.33
N ILE A 175 -10.94 -9.04 -14.79
CA ILE A 175 -9.94 -9.90 -15.45
C ILE A 175 -9.65 -11.20 -14.70
N GLU A 176 -10.26 -11.44 -13.55
CA GLU A 176 -10.00 -12.57 -12.67
C GLU A 176 -10.18 -13.91 -13.39
N HIS A 177 -11.13 -13.97 -14.33
CA HIS A 177 -11.37 -15.13 -15.17
C HIS A 177 -10.21 -15.47 -16.12
N PHE A 178 -9.42 -14.48 -16.55
CA PHE A 178 -8.19 -14.70 -17.32
C PHE A 178 -7.03 -15.16 -16.43
N LEU A 179 -6.96 -14.67 -15.20
CA LEU A 179 -5.90 -14.99 -14.24
C LEU A 179 -6.02 -16.41 -13.67
N SER A 180 -7.23 -16.97 -13.62
CA SER A 180 -7.47 -18.33 -13.11
C SER A 180 -6.80 -19.45 -13.92
N LYS A 181 -6.42 -19.18 -15.18
CA LYS A 181 -5.72 -20.13 -16.06
C LYS A 181 -4.20 -20.11 -15.90
N SER A 182 -3.68 -19.13 -15.16
CA SER A 182 -2.27 -18.95 -14.84
C SER A 182 -2.11 -18.81 -13.33
N LYS A 183 -2.47 -19.86 -12.57
CA LYS A 183 -2.09 -19.93 -11.14
C LYS A 183 -0.58 -19.68 -11.06
N PRO A 184 -0.12 -18.59 -10.42
CA PRO A 184 1.24 -18.58 -9.93
C PRO A 184 1.26 -19.69 -8.87
N THR A 185 2.10 -20.68 -9.07
CA THR A 185 2.59 -21.52 -7.97
C THR A 185 2.89 -20.59 -6.80
N SER A 186 2.31 -20.90 -5.64
CA SER A 186 2.59 -20.25 -4.36
C SER A 186 4.05 -19.77 -4.32
N PHE A 187 4.25 -18.47 -4.14
CA PHE A 187 5.57 -17.95 -3.82
C PHE A 187 5.88 -18.45 -2.40
N SER A 188 6.53 -19.61 -2.34
CA SER A 188 7.13 -20.23 -1.15
C SER A 188 8.42 -19.54 -0.79
#